data_AF-A0A225D496-F1
#
_entry.id   AF-A0A225D496-F1
#
_cell.length_a   1.000
_cell.length_b   1.000
_cell.length_c   1.000
_cell.angle_alpha   90.00
_cell.angle_beta   90.00
_cell.angle_gamma   90.00
#
_symmetry.space_group_name_H-M   'P 1'
#
loop_
_entity.id
_entity.type
_entity.pdbx_description
1 polymer ?
#
loop_
_entity_poly.entity_id
_entity_poly.type
_entity_poly.pdbx_seq_one_letter_code
_entity_poly.pdbx_strand_id
1 'polypeptide(L)'
;MTNREFDDLSMKPDYPKTEAAAIAKGAVKYWTTHKAALIALREKLEKDRAAKPRDPKSYTAIALNPAYQERMKALLEKVAPDGKYEAAKVGDYVEAFRKAVVTDPQATFAVRAEFSGEEIKLTGEVSDRKYRDRLIDMLVVMKLYGIVNEIRVPKVK
;
A
#
# COMPACT_ATOMS: atom_id res chain seq x y z
N MET A 1 -13.22 1.53 39.98
CA MET A 1 -13.27 0.10 40.30
C MET A 1 -12.51 -0.09 41.61
N THR A 2 -13.17 -0.58 42.64
CA THR A 2 -12.55 -0.86 43.94
C THR A 2 -11.85 -2.23 43.91
N ASN A 3 -10.94 -2.50 44.87
CA ASN A 3 -10.23 -3.78 44.92
C ASN A 3 -11.19 -4.98 45.03
N ARG A 4 -12.29 -4.83 45.78
CA ARG A 4 -13.32 -5.87 45.92
C ARG A 4 -14.06 -6.15 44.61
N GLU A 5 -14.37 -5.09 43.86
CA GLU A 5 -14.99 -5.23 42.53
C GLU A 5 -14.05 -5.91 41.53
N PHE A 6 -12.75 -5.68 41.63
CA PHE A 6 -11.75 -6.35 40.80
C PHE A 6 -11.61 -7.83 41.18
N ASP A 7 -11.56 -8.14 42.47
CA ASP A 7 -11.48 -9.52 42.98
C ASP A 7 -12.69 -10.35 42.53
N ASP A 8 -13.90 -9.83 42.71
CA ASP A 8 -15.15 -10.47 42.27
C ASP A 8 -15.21 -10.67 40.75
N LEU A 9 -14.66 -9.71 39.97
CA LEU A 9 -14.57 -9.84 38.51
C LEU A 9 -13.56 -10.91 38.12
N SER A 10 -12.43 -10.97 38.82
CA SER A 10 -11.31 -11.89 38.55
C SER A 10 -11.62 -13.35 38.84
N MET A 11 -12.58 -13.60 39.73
CA MET A 11 -13.05 -14.94 40.09
C MET A 11 -14.11 -15.51 39.15
N LYS A 12 -14.63 -14.73 38.19
CA LYS A 12 -15.61 -15.27 37.23
C LYS A 12 -14.96 -16.32 36.33
N PRO A 13 -15.63 -17.44 36.02
CA PRO A 13 -15.08 -18.52 35.18
C PRO A 13 -14.56 -18.04 33.82
N ASP A 14 -15.19 -17.00 33.28
CA ASP A 14 -14.90 -16.46 31.95
C ASP A 14 -13.88 -15.31 31.99
N TYR A 15 -13.39 -14.95 33.19
CA TYR A 15 -12.45 -13.87 33.35
C TYR A 15 -11.04 -14.30 32.90
N PRO A 16 -10.39 -13.57 31.99
CA PRO A 16 -9.07 -13.93 31.50
C PRO A 16 -8.02 -13.85 32.62
N LYS A 17 -7.31 -14.96 32.87
CA LYS A 17 -6.28 -15.04 33.93
C LYS A 17 -4.97 -14.33 33.59
N THR A 18 -4.81 -13.80 32.38
CA THR A 18 -3.62 -13.07 31.93
C THR A 18 -3.99 -11.82 31.15
N GLU A 19 -3.12 -10.80 31.23
CA GLU A 19 -3.31 -9.52 30.54
C GLU A 19 -3.40 -9.70 29.01
N ALA A 20 -2.53 -10.54 28.43
CA ALA A 20 -2.57 -10.85 27.00
C ALA A 20 -3.90 -11.49 26.56
N ALA A 21 -4.50 -12.34 27.40
CA ALA A 21 -5.80 -12.95 27.10
C ALA A 21 -6.96 -11.93 27.25
N ALA A 22 -6.86 -10.99 28.19
CA ALA A 22 -7.83 -9.90 28.32
C ALA A 22 -7.79 -8.96 27.12
N ILE A 23 -6.59 -8.59 26.66
CA ILE A 23 -6.38 -7.80 25.44
C ILE A 23 -6.93 -8.54 24.23
N ALA A 24 -6.61 -9.84 24.07
CA ALA A 24 -7.10 -10.64 22.95
C ALA A 24 -8.64 -10.74 22.94
N LYS A 25 -9.27 -11.01 24.11
CA LYS A 25 -10.73 -11.07 24.24
C LYS A 25 -11.38 -9.71 23.93
N GLY A 26 -10.77 -8.62 24.39
CA GLY A 26 -11.19 -7.25 24.06
C GLY A 26 -11.11 -6.96 22.57
N ALA A 27 -10.00 -7.33 21.92
CA ALA A 27 -9.80 -7.16 20.48
C ALA A 27 -10.80 -8.00 19.65
N VAL A 28 -11.07 -9.25 20.04
CA VAL A 28 -12.08 -10.09 19.40
C VAL A 28 -13.48 -9.50 19.57
N LYS A 29 -13.83 -9.01 20.76
CA LYS A 29 -15.13 -8.35 21.01
C LYS A 29 -15.28 -7.06 20.20
N TYR A 30 -14.23 -6.24 20.14
CA TYR A 30 -14.23 -5.02 19.33
C TYR A 30 -14.39 -5.35 17.84
N TRP A 31 -13.60 -6.31 17.34
CA TRP A 31 -13.68 -6.76 15.96
C TRP A 31 -15.07 -7.29 15.62
N THR A 32 -15.63 -8.18 16.43
CA THR A 32 -16.97 -8.75 16.19
C THR A 32 -18.07 -7.70 16.21
N THR A 33 -18.00 -6.74 17.15
CA THR A 33 -18.99 -5.65 17.28
C THR A 33 -18.92 -4.68 16.09
N HIS A 34 -17.71 -4.38 15.60
CA HIS A 34 -17.50 -3.34 14.61
C HIS A 34 -17.15 -3.85 13.21
N LYS A 35 -17.15 -5.18 12.99
CA LYS A 35 -16.73 -5.82 11.73
C LYS A 35 -17.38 -5.18 10.50
N ALA A 36 -18.70 -5.02 10.53
CA ALA A 36 -19.46 -4.44 9.42
C ALA A 36 -19.08 -2.97 9.17
N ALA A 37 -18.92 -2.17 10.24
CA ALA A 37 -18.51 -0.77 10.14
C ALA A 37 -17.07 -0.62 9.62
N LEU A 38 -16.16 -1.50 10.03
CA LEU A 38 -14.77 -1.54 9.55
C LEU A 38 -14.70 -1.98 8.08
N ILE A 39 -15.52 -2.95 7.66
CA ILE A 39 -15.65 -3.35 6.25
C ILE A 39 -16.19 -2.18 5.42
N ALA A 40 -17.28 -1.55 5.85
CA ALA A 40 -17.87 -0.41 5.15
C ALA A 40 -16.90 0.78 5.08
N LEU A 41 -16.14 1.06 6.14
CA LEU A 41 -15.09 2.07 6.14
C LEU A 41 -13.98 1.71 5.15
N ARG A 42 -13.56 0.45 5.10
CA ARG A 42 -12.56 -0.03 4.14
C ARG A 42 -13.03 0.16 2.69
N GLU A 43 -14.25 -0.26 2.38
CA GLU A 43 -14.84 -0.10 1.05
C GLU A 43 -15.00 1.37 0.66
N LYS A 44 -15.42 2.21 1.60
CA LYS A 44 -15.50 3.66 1.40
C LYS A 44 -14.12 4.23 1.09
N LEU A 45 -13.11 3.89 1.88
CA LEU A 45 -11.73 4.35 1.66
C LEU A 45 -11.16 3.84 0.33
N GLU A 46 -11.55 2.63 -0.11
CA GLU A 46 -11.15 2.08 -1.40
C GLU A 46 -11.78 2.86 -2.57
N LYS A 47 -13.07 3.17 -2.48
CA LYS A 47 -13.79 4.03 -3.45
C LYS A 47 -13.25 5.46 -3.47
N ASP A 48 -13.02 6.06 -2.31
CA ASP A 48 -12.47 7.41 -2.18
C ASP A 48 -11.06 7.48 -2.78
N ARG A 49 -10.23 6.44 -2.57
CA ARG A 49 -8.94 6.31 -3.23
C ARG A 49 -9.11 6.18 -4.74
N ALA A 50 -10.13 5.46 -5.25
CA ALA A 50 -10.37 5.32 -6.69
C ALA A 50 -10.76 6.64 -7.35
N ALA A 51 -11.55 7.45 -6.65
CA ALA A 51 -11.98 8.76 -7.13
C ALA A 51 -10.88 9.83 -7.06
N LYS A 52 -9.93 9.72 -6.12
CA LYS A 52 -8.84 10.68 -5.93
C LYS A 52 -7.48 9.95 -5.95
N PRO A 53 -6.71 10.03 -7.05
CA PRO A 53 -5.32 9.57 -7.07
C PRO A 53 -4.57 10.20 -5.89
N ARG A 54 -3.88 9.38 -5.08
CA ARG A 54 -3.20 9.85 -3.87
C ARG A 54 -2.15 10.90 -4.20
N ASP A 55 -2.10 11.97 -3.40
CA ASP A 55 -1.03 12.96 -3.45
C ASP A 55 0.30 12.31 -3.03
N PRO A 56 1.37 12.39 -3.85
CA PRO A 56 2.72 11.94 -3.51
C PRO A 56 3.23 12.40 -2.14
N LYS A 57 2.76 13.55 -1.61
CA LYS A 57 3.15 14.08 -0.30
C LYS A 57 2.54 13.32 0.89
N SER A 58 1.45 12.57 0.67
CA SER A 58 0.80 11.75 1.70
C SER A 58 1.47 10.38 1.94
N TYR A 59 2.54 10.08 1.20
CA TYR A 59 3.29 8.82 1.26
C TYR A 59 4.10 8.62 2.55
N THR A 60 4.32 9.67 3.34
CA THR A 60 5.10 9.64 4.59
C THR A 60 4.56 8.64 5.62
N ALA A 61 3.24 8.44 5.71
CA ALA A 61 2.64 7.47 6.63
C ALA A 61 2.78 6.01 6.16
N ILE A 62 2.89 5.76 4.85
CA ILE A 62 3.00 4.41 4.27
C ILE A 62 4.46 3.93 4.30
N ALA A 63 5.40 4.86 4.10
CA ALA A 63 6.83 4.58 4.23
C ALA A 63 7.24 4.10 5.63
N LEU A 64 6.45 4.40 6.67
CA LEU A 64 6.69 3.95 8.06
C LEU A 64 6.16 2.53 8.35
N ASN A 65 5.46 1.88 7.41
CA ASN A 65 4.94 0.53 7.58
C ASN A 65 6.03 -0.52 7.25
N PRO A 66 6.47 -1.39 8.19
CA PRO A 66 7.51 -2.38 7.94
C PRO A 66 7.20 -3.33 6.78
N ALA A 67 5.96 -3.80 6.66
CA ALA A 67 5.54 -4.69 5.58
C ALA A 67 5.52 -3.99 4.20
N TYR A 68 5.35 -2.66 4.19
CA TYR A 68 5.54 -1.88 2.95
C TYR A 68 7.02 -1.76 2.60
N GLN A 69 7.87 -1.43 3.59
CA GLN A 69 9.31 -1.32 3.40
C GLN A 69 9.93 -2.62 2.88
N GLU A 70 9.58 -3.78 3.46
CA GLU A 70 10.05 -5.08 3.00
C GLU A 70 9.63 -5.38 1.56
N ARG A 71 8.36 -5.13 1.22
CA ARG A 71 7.85 -5.34 -0.14
C ARG A 71 8.52 -4.43 -1.17
N MET A 72 8.81 -3.18 -0.80
CA MET A 72 9.50 -2.24 -1.67
C MET A 72 10.98 -2.59 -1.81
N LYS A 73 11.65 -3.00 -0.73
CA LYS A 73 13.03 -3.48 -0.77
C LYS A 73 13.15 -4.69 -1.72
N ALA A 74 12.30 -5.69 -1.56
CA ALA A 74 12.29 -6.87 -2.43
C ALA A 74 11.95 -6.54 -3.90
N LEU A 75 11.19 -5.46 -4.14
CA LEU A 75 10.92 -4.98 -5.50
C LEU A 75 12.15 -4.27 -6.08
N LEU A 76 12.80 -3.41 -5.31
CA LEU A 76 13.99 -2.67 -5.73
C LEU A 76 15.17 -3.59 -6.02
N GLU A 77 15.37 -4.65 -5.23
CA GLU A 77 16.39 -5.68 -5.52
C GLU A 77 16.21 -6.33 -6.90
N LYS A 78 14.97 -6.39 -7.43
CA LYS A 78 14.67 -6.93 -8.76
C LYS A 78 14.74 -5.89 -9.88
N VAL A 79 14.36 -4.65 -9.58
CA VAL A 79 14.18 -3.59 -10.59
C VAL A 79 15.44 -2.74 -10.75
N ALA A 80 16.13 -2.44 -9.65
CA ALA A 80 17.30 -1.56 -9.63
C ALA A 80 18.18 -1.89 -8.40
N PRO A 81 18.97 -2.99 -8.45
CA PRO A 81 19.73 -3.49 -7.29
C PRO A 81 20.86 -2.56 -6.83
N ASP A 82 21.33 -1.67 -7.70
CA ASP A 82 22.52 -0.84 -7.45
C ASP A 82 22.30 0.28 -6.43
N GLY A 83 21.06 0.53 -6.00
CA GLY A 83 20.71 1.47 -4.94
C GLY A 83 20.92 2.96 -5.24
N LYS A 84 21.51 3.29 -6.39
CA LYS A 84 21.62 4.66 -6.93
C LYS A 84 20.67 4.82 -8.11
N TYR A 85 19.67 5.66 -7.94
CA TYR A 85 18.61 5.85 -8.93
C TYR A 85 18.76 7.19 -9.65
N GLU A 86 18.66 7.15 -10.98
CA GLU A 86 18.79 8.33 -11.84
C GLU A 86 17.48 8.52 -12.60
N ALA A 87 16.93 9.73 -12.57
CA ALA A 87 15.68 10.03 -13.28
C ALA A 87 15.78 9.76 -14.80
N ALA A 88 16.96 9.94 -15.39
CA ALA A 88 17.22 9.64 -16.80
C ALA A 88 17.04 8.15 -17.16
N LYS A 89 17.17 7.24 -16.19
CA LYS A 89 17.00 5.79 -16.36
C LYS A 89 15.58 5.31 -16.09
N VAL A 90 14.61 6.22 -15.96
CA VAL A 90 13.24 5.85 -15.59
C VAL A 90 12.59 4.88 -16.57
N GLY A 91 12.92 4.96 -17.86
CA GLY A 91 12.46 3.99 -18.86
C GLY A 91 12.90 2.56 -18.52
N ASP A 92 14.16 2.38 -18.10
CA ASP A 92 14.70 1.08 -17.71
C ASP A 92 14.00 0.53 -16.46
N TYR A 93 13.71 1.41 -15.49
CA TYR A 93 12.99 1.03 -14.28
C TYR A 93 11.55 0.60 -14.57
N VAL A 94 10.85 1.24 -15.51
CA VAL A 94 9.50 0.84 -15.92
C VAL A 94 9.51 -0.53 -16.61
N GLU A 95 10.48 -0.78 -17.49
CA GLU A 95 10.63 -2.07 -18.17
C GLU A 95 10.97 -3.20 -17.19
N ALA A 96 11.91 -2.96 -16.26
CA ALA A 96 12.25 -3.93 -15.23
C ALA A 96 11.08 -4.18 -14.26
N PHE A 97 10.32 -3.14 -13.91
CA PHE A 97 9.09 -3.27 -13.13
C PHE A 97 8.06 -4.15 -13.83
N ARG A 98 7.82 -3.93 -15.13
CA ARG A 98 6.89 -4.73 -15.93
C ARG A 98 7.25 -6.21 -15.85
N LYS A 99 8.52 -6.56 -16.07
CA LYS A 99 9.01 -7.96 -16.00
C LYS A 99 8.87 -8.56 -14.61
N ALA A 100 9.11 -7.78 -13.55
CA ALA A 100 9.09 -8.27 -12.18
C ALA A 100 7.68 -8.41 -11.57
N VAL A 101 6.72 -7.61 -12.03
CA VAL A 101 5.40 -7.46 -11.38
C VAL A 101 4.23 -7.92 -12.25
N VAL A 102 4.32 -7.77 -13.56
CA VAL A 102 3.24 -8.13 -14.50
C VAL A 102 3.48 -9.56 -14.98
N THR A 103 3.16 -10.52 -14.11
CA THR A 103 3.34 -11.96 -14.38
C THR A 103 2.12 -12.61 -15.04
N ASP A 104 0.97 -11.94 -14.97
CA ASP A 104 -0.26 -12.41 -15.62
C ASP A 104 -0.20 -12.10 -17.12
N PRO A 105 -0.22 -13.11 -18.01
CA PRO A 105 -0.17 -12.90 -19.45
C PRO A 105 -1.40 -12.16 -20.00
N GLN A 106 -2.51 -12.10 -19.27
CA GLN A 106 -3.71 -11.34 -19.66
C GLN A 106 -3.68 -9.88 -19.16
N ALA A 107 -2.75 -9.54 -18.26
CA ALA A 107 -2.63 -8.19 -17.76
C ALA A 107 -1.98 -7.26 -18.80
N THR A 108 -2.71 -6.21 -19.20
CA THR A 108 -2.14 -5.13 -19.99
C THR A 108 -1.26 -4.24 -19.13
N PHE A 109 -0.03 -3.99 -19.57
CA PHE A 109 0.87 -2.97 -19.02
C PHE A 109 1.70 -2.38 -20.16
N ALA A 110 1.21 -1.29 -20.72
CA ALA A 110 1.83 -0.55 -21.81
C ALA A 110 2.13 0.88 -21.34
N VAL A 111 3.08 1.00 -20.41
CA VAL A 111 3.50 2.28 -19.82
C VAL A 111 4.88 2.65 -20.36
N ARG A 112 5.04 3.91 -20.75
CA ARG A 112 6.33 4.53 -21.08
C ARG A 112 6.66 5.62 -20.07
N ALA A 113 7.95 5.79 -19.81
CA ALA A 113 8.45 6.84 -18.94
C ALA A 113 9.56 7.63 -19.63
N GLU A 114 9.43 8.94 -19.60
CA GLU A 114 10.39 9.87 -20.20
C GLU A 114 10.79 10.92 -19.16
N PHE A 115 12.07 11.29 -19.13
CA PHE A 115 12.58 12.34 -18.25
C PHE A 115 12.93 13.59 -19.07
N SER A 116 12.32 14.73 -18.72
CA SER A 116 12.47 16.01 -19.41
C SER A 116 13.56 16.92 -18.81
N GLY A 117 14.36 16.41 -17.86
CA GLY A 117 15.36 17.19 -17.12
C GLY A 117 14.87 17.69 -15.76
N GLU A 118 13.56 17.91 -15.62
CA GLU A 118 12.92 18.29 -14.34
C GLU A 118 11.85 17.27 -13.92
N GLU A 119 11.10 16.72 -14.88
CA GLU A 119 9.96 15.86 -14.62
C GLU A 119 10.07 14.50 -15.33
N ILE A 120 9.53 13.48 -14.69
CA ILE A 120 9.28 12.14 -15.19
C ILE A 120 7.83 12.09 -15.66
N LYS A 121 7.64 11.99 -16.97
CA LYS A 121 6.32 11.82 -17.57
C LYS A 121 6.03 10.34 -17.77
N LEU A 122 5.00 9.83 -17.10
CA LEU A 122 4.48 8.47 -17.28
C LEU A 122 3.25 8.50 -18.18
N THR A 123 3.29 7.79 -19.31
CA THR A 123 2.18 7.73 -20.27
C THR A 123 1.81 6.28 -20.60
N GLY A 124 0.57 6.04 -20.99
CA GLY A 124 0.13 4.75 -21.49
C GLY A 124 -1.06 4.16 -20.73
N GLU A 125 -1.12 2.84 -20.65
CA GLU A 125 -2.28 2.13 -20.11
C GLU A 125 -1.89 0.91 -19.27
N VAL A 126 -2.63 0.68 -18.18
CA VAL A 126 -2.55 -0.55 -17.40
C VAL A 126 -3.94 -1.15 -17.19
N SER A 127 -4.02 -2.47 -17.19
CA SER A 127 -5.26 -3.24 -16.97
C SER A 127 -5.83 -3.09 -15.55
N ASP A 128 -4.96 -2.87 -14.57
CA ASP A 128 -5.33 -2.79 -13.16
C ASP A 128 -4.57 -1.64 -12.49
N ARG A 129 -5.32 -0.87 -11.71
CA ARG A 129 -4.81 0.22 -10.90
C ARG A 129 -3.63 -0.20 -10.03
N LYS A 130 -3.61 -1.44 -9.52
CA LYS A 130 -2.53 -1.94 -8.66
C LYS A 130 -1.16 -1.80 -9.32
N TYR A 131 -1.08 -1.96 -10.64
CA TYR A 131 0.18 -1.86 -11.38
C TYR A 131 0.68 -0.42 -11.45
N ARG A 132 -0.23 0.52 -11.76
CA ARG A 132 0.08 1.95 -11.75
C ARG A 132 0.50 2.43 -10.37
N ASP A 133 -0.29 2.11 -9.34
CA ASP A 133 -0.02 2.57 -7.99
C ASP A 133 1.31 1.99 -7.47
N ARG A 134 1.58 0.70 -7.71
CA ARG A 134 2.85 0.07 -7.31
C ARG A 134 4.07 0.58 -8.09
N LEU A 135 3.89 0.99 -9.35
CA LEU A 135 4.95 1.65 -10.11
C LEU A 135 5.30 3.00 -9.49
N ILE A 136 4.29 3.82 -9.14
CA ILE A 136 4.50 5.12 -8.50
C ILE A 136 5.15 4.94 -7.13
N ASP A 137 4.65 3.99 -6.33
CA ASP A 137 5.22 3.63 -5.02
C ASP A 137 6.73 3.34 -5.14
N MET A 138 7.13 2.56 -6.14
CA MET A 138 8.52 2.25 -6.41
C MET A 138 9.36 3.49 -6.74
N LEU A 139 8.89 4.35 -7.66
CA LEU A 139 9.59 5.58 -8.05
C LEU A 139 9.72 6.56 -6.88
N VAL A 140 8.71 6.65 -6.02
CA VAL A 140 8.74 7.45 -4.78
C VAL A 140 9.79 6.91 -3.82
N VAL A 141 9.89 5.59 -3.63
CA VAL A 141 10.95 4.99 -2.78
C VAL A 141 12.35 5.21 -3.37
N MET A 142 12.47 5.27 -4.69
CA MET A 142 13.69 5.69 -5.38
C MET A 142 14.02 7.18 -5.21
N LYS A 143 13.15 7.95 -4.53
CA LYS A 143 13.22 9.41 -4.37
C LYS A 143 13.08 10.19 -5.69
N LEU A 144 12.42 9.61 -6.68
CA LEU A 144 12.15 10.22 -7.98
C LEU A 144 10.76 10.89 -7.96
N TYR A 145 10.68 12.10 -7.39
CA TYR A 145 9.39 12.71 -7.04
C TYR A 145 8.71 13.56 -8.14
N GLY A 146 9.44 13.96 -9.18
CA GLY A 146 8.91 14.83 -10.24
C GLY A 146 7.99 14.10 -11.21
N ILE A 147 6.97 13.36 -10.73
CA ILE A 147 6.17 12.46 -11.56
C ILE A 147 4.91 13.17 -12.09
N VAL A 148 4.80 13.26 -13.41
CA VAL A 148 3.57 13.59 -14.13
C VAL A 148 2.93 12.29 -14.61
N ASN A 149 1.77 11.94 -14.05
CA ASN A 149 1.12 10.66 -14.30
C ASN A 149 -0.08 10.79 -15.25
N GLU A 150 0.09 10.32 -16.48
CA GLU A 150 -0.95 10.24 -17.52
C GLU A 150 -1.34 8.78 -17.85
N ILE A 151 -1.06 7.83 -16.94
CA ILE A 151 -1.40 6.42 -17.13
C ILE A 151 -2.92 6.23 -17.01
N ARG A 152 -3.52 5.70 -18.08
CA ARG A 152 -4.92 5.33 -18.13
C ARG A 152 -5.14 3.97 -17.46
N VAL A 153 -6.23 3.88 -16.70
CA VAL A 153 -6.75 2.62 -16.19
C VAL A 153 -8.15 2.47 -16.77
N PRO A 154 -8.43 1.46 -17.62
CA PRO A 154 -9.73 1.29 -18.21
C PRO A 154 -10.75 1.07 -17.09
N LYS A 155 -11.91 1.74 -17.21
CA LYS A 155 -13.01 1.53 -16.27
C LYS A 155 -13.52 0.11 -16.48
N VAL A 156 -13.54 -0.68 -15.41
CA VAL A 156 -14.20 -1.99 -15.41
C VAL A 156 -15.64 -1.77 -15.90
N LYS A 157 -16.00 -2.42 -17.01
CA LYS A 157 -17.37 -2.42 -17.53
C LYS A 157 -18.29 -3.20 -16.61
#